data_AF-A0A7C5XEB7-F1
#
_entry.id   AF-A0A7C5XEB7-F1
#
_cell.length_a   1.000
_cell.length_b   1.000
_cell.length_c   1.000
_cell.angle_alpha   90.00
_cell.angle_beta   90.00
_cell.angle_gamma   90.00
#
_symmetry.space_group_name_H-M   'P 1'
#
loop_
_entity.id
_entity.type
_entity.pdbx_description
1 polymer ?
#
loop_
_entity_poly.entity_id
_entity_poly.type
_entity_poly.pdbx_seq_one_letter_code
_entity_poly.pdbx_strand_id
1 'polypeptide(L)'
;MRKRKPRRNNMPWFLYKDDLFIPVKIRALMIDEAVSNGLHIARNVLGGVDRYCIYEGDGELVIEFWRNDESIKLIHSDKPSEAIMHYYDAEKAGLVKCVEY
;
A
#
# COMPACT_ATOMS: atom_id res chain seq x y z
N MET A 1 33.52 12.07 -12.57
CA MET A 1 32.65 11.74 -11.42
C MET A 1 31.30 12.42 -11.58
N ARG A 2 30.24 11.68 -11.93
CA ARG A 2 28.87 12.22 -11.89
C ARG A 2 28.39 12.20 -10.45
N LYS A 3 28.22 13.36 -9.83
CA LYS A 3 27.53 13.49 -8.54
C LYS A 3 26.13 12.89 -8.72
N ARG A 4 25.84 11.77 -8.06
CA ARG A 4 24.48 11.22 -7.99
C ARG A 4 23.62 12.32 -7.35
N LYS A 5 22.74 12.93 -8.14
CA LYS A 5 21.67 13.80 -7.62
C LYS A 5 20.96 13.00 -6.51
N PRO A 6 20.64 13.58 -5.35
CA PRO A 6 19.77 12.92 -4.38
C PRO A 6 18.48 12.57 -5.14
N ARG A 7 18.11 11.29 -5.21
CA ARG A 7 16.77 10.92 -5.70
C ARG A 7 15.81 11.62 -4.75
N ARG A 8 15.00 12.55 -5.27
CA ARG A 8 13.90 13.14 -4.50
C ARG A 8 13.11 11.99 -3.89
N ASN A 9 12.84 12.04 -2.59
CA ASN A 9 11.85 11.21 -1.88
C ASN A 9 10.48 11.37 -2.55
N ASN A 10 10.24 10.64 -3.63
CA ASN A 10 8.97 10.69 -4.34
C ASN A 10 8.71 9.29 -4.93
N MET A 11 8.79 8.28 -4.05
CA MET A 11 8.36 6.94 -4.42
C MET A 11 6.89 7.01 -4.87
N PRO A 12 6.54 6.35 -5.98
CA PRO A 12 5.20 6.42 -6.51
C PRO A 12 4.22 5.66 -5.64
N TRP A 13 2.95 6.05 -5.73
CA TRP A 13 1.84 5.33 -5.14
C TRP A 13 1.06 4.59 -6.22
N PHE A 14 0.66 3.36 -5.91
CA PHE A 14 -0.16 2.52 -6.77
C PHE A 14 -1.34 1.97 -5.99
N LEU A 15 -2.50 1.95 -6.64
CA LEU A 15 -3.60 1.08 -6.27
C LEU A 15 -3.44 -0.23 -7.04
N TYR A 16 -3.44 -1.36 -6.34
CA TYR A 16 -3.47 -2.68 -6.95
C TYR A 16 -4.86 -3.29 -6.79
N LYS A 17 -5.50 -3.58 -7.92
CA LYS A 17 -6.83 -4.19 -8.04
C LYS A 17 -6.90 -4.96 -9.36
N ASP A 18 -7.53 -6.14 -9.36
CA ASP A 18 -7.72 -6.98 -10.55
C ASP A 18 -6.40 -7.23 -11.32
N ASP A 19 -5.30 -7.47 -10.60
CA ASP A 19 -3.95 -7.66 -11.14
C ASP A 19 -3.35 -6.45 -11.88
N LEU A 20 -3.94 -5.27 -11.73
CA LEU A 20 -3.48 -4.03 -12.34
C LEU A 20 -2.89 -3.08 -11.30
N PHE A 21 -1.71 -2.53 -11.61
CA PHE A 21 -1.12 -1.42 -10.88
C PHE A 21 -1.57 -0.09 -11.49
N ILE A 22 -2.45 0.61 -10.79
CA ILE A 22 -3.00 1.90 -11.20
C ILE A 22 -2.25 3.01 -10.46
N PRO A 23 -1.50 3.89 -11.15
CA PRO A 23 -0.84 5.01 -10.50
C PRO A 23 -1.85 5.94 -9.83
N VAL A 24 -1.64 6.27 -8.56
CA VAL A 24 -2.49 7.21 -7.80
C VAL A 24 -1.65 8.35 -7.24
N LYS A 25 -2.29 9.51 -7.04
CA LYS A 25 -1.64 10.67 -6.41
C LYS A 25 -2.07 10.73 -4.96
N ILE A 26 -1.20 10.25 -4.08
CA ILE A 26 -1.38 10.36 -2.62
C ILE A 26 -0.29 11.24 -2.05
N ARG A 27 -0.68 12.08 -1.09
CA ARG A 27 0.23 12.88 -0.29
C ARG A 27 0.12 12.38 1.15
N ALA A 28 1.07 11.55 1.54
CA ALA A 28 1.21 11.04 2.89
C ALA A 28 2.69 11.08 3.29
N LEU A 29 2.96 11.64 4.47
CA LEU A 29 4.26 11.64 5.15
C LEU A 29 4.33 10.57 6.23
N MET A 30 3.17 10.13 6.72
CA MET A 30 3.02 9.18 7.81
C MET A 30 2.05 8.05 7.43
N ILE A 31 2.13 6.93 8.14
CA ILE A 31 1.31 5.74 7.87
C ILE A 31 -0.17 6.02 8.13
N ASP A 32 -0.51 6.78 9.17
CA ASP A 32 -1.89 7.17 9.48
C ASP A 32 -2.52 8.02 8.37
N GLU A 33 -1.76 8.94 7.77
CA GLU A 33 -2.18 9.68 6.58
C GLU A 33 -2.38 8.74 5.38
N ALA A 34 -1.47 7.79 5.17
CA ALA A 34 -1.59 6.80 4.11
C ALA A 34 -2.83 5.90 4.29
N VAL A 35 -3.09 5.45 5.52
CA VAL A 35 -4.28 4.68 5.90
C VAL A 35 -5.54 5.51 5.67
N SER A 36 -5.57 6.77 6.13
CA SER A 36 -6.72 7.65 5.95
C SER A 36 -7.05 7.89 4.47
N ASN A 37 -6.04 8.16 3.64
CA ASN A 37 -6.21 8.30 2.20
C ASN A 37 -6.65 6.97 1.55
N GLY A 38 -6.03 5.86 1.93
CA GLY A 38 -6.36 4.52 1.45
C GLY A 38 -7.78 4.09 1.80
N LEU A 39 -8.26 4.37 3.01
CA LEU A 39 -9.64 4.12 3.43
C LEU A 39 -10.64 4.90 2.59
N HIS A 40 -10.34 6.16 2.28
CA HIS A 40 -11.21 6.95 1.40
C HIS A 40 -11.31 6.31 0.01
N ILE A 41 -10.19 5.90 -0.58
CA ILE A 41 -10.16 5.20 -1.88
C ILE A 41 -10.91 3.86 -1.78
N ALA A 42 -10.61 3.05 -0.76
CA ALA A 42 -11.18 1.73 -0.58
C ALA A 42 -12.71 1.78 -0.39
N ARG A 43 -13.23 2.74 0.38
CA ARG A 43 -14.68 2.93 0.52
C ARG A 43 -15.34 3.30 -0.82
N ASN A 44 -14.69 4.10 -1.65
CA ASN A 44 -15.20 4.45 -2.97
C ASN A 44 -15.17 3.26 -3.95
N VAL A 45 -14.18 2.38 -3.83
CA VAL A 45 -13.99 1.24 -4.75
C VAL A 45 -14.79 0.01 -4.33
N LEU A 46 -14.82 -0.31 -3.02
CA LEU A 46 -15.41 -1.51 -2.44
C LEU A 46 -16.81 -1.26 -1.81
N GLY A 47 -17.23 0.01 -1.68
CA GLY A 47 -18.49 0.37 -1.00
C GLY A 47 -18.44 0.24 0.53
N GLY A 48 -17.30 -0.10 1.12
CA GLY A 48 -17.08 -0.28 2.55
C GLY A 48 -15.69 -0.83 2.83
N VAL A 49 -15.30 -0.90 4.11
CA VAL A 49 -14.06 -1.56 4.56
C VAL A 49 -14.36 -2.23 5.90
N ASP A 50 -14.09 -3.53 5.99
CA ASP A 50 -14.28 -4.33 7.22
C ASP A 50 -12.99 -4.47 8.00
N ARG A 51 -11.85 -4.51 7.30
CA ARG A 51 -10.54 -4.56 7.91
C ARG A 51 -9.48 -4.01 6.96
N TYR A 52 -8.34 -3.64 7.53
CA TYR A 52 -7.14 -3.39 6.75
C TYR A 52 -5.91 -3.99 7.41
N CYS A 53 -4.91 -4.32 6.61
CA CYS A 53 -3.67 -4.94 7.03
C CYS A 53 -2.48 -4.16 6.45
N ILE A 54 -1.45 -3.91 7.26
CA ILE A 54 -0.31 -3.05 6.91
C ILE A 54 0.99 -3.86 6.99
N TYR A 55 1.80 -3.72 5.95
CA TYR A 55 3.22 -4.05 5.95
C TYR A 55 4.06 -2.80 5.68
N GLU A 56 5.06 -2.57 6.53
CA GLU A 56 6.12 -1.59 6.32
C GLU A 56 7.46 -2.30 6.48
N GLY A 57 8.31 -2.23 5.47
CA GLY A 57 9.61 -2.89 5.44
C GLY A 57 10.41 -2.42 4.23
N ASP A 58 11.74 -2.45 4.31
CA ASP A 58 12.65 -2.13 3.18
C ASP A 58 12.36 -0.80 2.44
N GLY A 59 11.75 0.16 3.12
CA GLY A 59 11.39 1.48 2.56
C GLY A 59 10.09 1.49 1.74
N GLU A 60 9.35 0.39 1.70
CA GLU A 60 8.04 0.28 1.06
C GLU A 60 6.92 0.14 2.09
N LEU A 61 5.72 0.51 1.65
CA LEU A 61 4.49 0.39 2.43
C LEU A 61 3.42 -0.27 1.56
N VAL A 62 2.79 -1.31 2.10
CA VAL A 62 1.62 -1.96 1.51
C VAL A 62 0.50 -1.96 2.53
N ILE A 63 -0.66 -1.42 2.13
CA ILE A 63 -1.88 -1.46 2.93
C ILE A 63 -2.95 -2.20 2.13
N GLU A 64 -3.40 -3.35 2.63
CA GLU A 64 -4.51 -4.09 2.04
C GLU A 64 -5.80 -3.73 2.76
N PHE A 65 -6.82 -3.30 2.00
CA PHE A 65 -8.16 -3.02 2.50
C PHE A 65 -9.12 -4.11 2.03
N TRP A 66 -9.91 -4.65 2.95
CA TRP A 66 -10.84 -5.74 2.69
C TRP A 66 -12.29 -5.29 2.87
N ARG A 67 -13.17 -5.83 2.04
CA ARG A 67 -14.63 -5.81 2.20
C ARG A 67 -15.18 -7.15 1.75
N ASN A 68 -15.79 -7.91 2.67
CA ASN A 68 -16.13 -9.32 2.46
C ASN A 68 -14.90 -10.11 1.94
N ASP A 69 -15.04 -10.79 0.80
CA ASP A 69 -14.00 -11.57 0.15
C ASP A 69 -13.20 -10.78 -0.91
N GLU A 70 -13.44 -9.48 -1.04
CA GLU A 70 -12.74 -8.61 -1.99
C GLU A 70 -11.70 -7.73 -1.28
N SER A 71 -10.56 -7.49 -1.95
CA SER A 71 -9.53 -6.59 -1.44
C SER A 71 -8.90 -5.72 -2.52
N ILE A 72 -8.37 -4.56 -2.08
CA ILE A 72 -7.47 -3.73 -2.87
C ILE A 72 -6.23 -3.42 -2.04
N LYS A 73 -5.10 -3.18 -2.69
CA LYS A 73 -3.87 -2.76 -2.00
C LYS A 73 -3.49 -1.35 -2.40
N LEU A 74 -3.09 -0.55 -1.43
CA LEU A 74 -2.39 0.70 -1.63
C LEU A 74 -0.90 0.47 -1.38
N ILE A 75 -0.07 0.80 -2.37
CA ILE A 75 1.35 0.45 -2.41
C ILE A 75 2.18 1.72 -2.62
N HIS A 76 3.17 1.94 -1.77
CA HIS A 76 4.20 2.97 -1.93
C HIS A 76 5.55 2.28 -2.11
N SER A 77 6.00 2.16 -3.36
CA SER A 77 7.24 1.48 -3.72
C SER A 77 7.67 1.86 -5.13
N ASP A 78 8.99 1.95 -5.38
CA ASP A 78 9.54 2.07 -6.73
C ASP A 78 9.35 0.79 -7.57
N LYS A 79 9.02 -0.33 -6.92
CA LYS A 79 8.89 -1.66 -7.52
C LYS A 79 7.66 -2.38 -6.98
N PRO A 80 6.44 -1.98 -7.38
CA PRO A 80 5.22 -2.44 -6.73
C PRO A 80 4.98 -3.95 -6.88
N SER A 81 5.51 -4.59 -7.93
CA SER A 81 5.47 -6.05 -8.07
C SER A 81 6.32 -6.79 -7.04
N GLU A 82 7.50 -6.27 -6.69
CA GLU A 82 8.34 -6.83 -5.61
C GLU A 82 7.67 -6.57 -4.24
N ALA A 83 7.09 -5.38 -4.05
CA ALA A 83 6.40 -5.01 -2.81
C ALA A 83 5.24 -5.95 -2.45
N ILE A 84 4.47 -6.39 -3.44
CA ILE A 84 3.40 -7.38 -3.23
C ILE A 84 3.97 -8.72 -2.77
N MET A 85 5.08 -9.17 -3.36
CA MET A 85 5.71 -10.42 -2.94
C MET A 85 6.20 -10.35 -1.50
N HIS A 86 6.84 -9.25 -1.11
CA HIS A 86 7.28 -9.03 0.27
C HIS A 86 6.10 -8.96 1.24
N TYR A 87 4.98 -8.34 0.84
CA TYR A 87 3.76 -8.35 1.65
C TYR A 87 3.27 -9.78 1.90
N TYR A 88 3.21 -10.64 0.88
CA TYR A 88 2.77 -12.02 1.06
C TYR A 88 3.73 -12.85 1.91
N ASP A 89 5.03 -12.62 1.78
CA ASP A 89 6.02 -13.28 2.63
C ASP A 89 5.90 -12.80 4.09
N ALA A 90 5.67 -11.50 4.31
CA ALA A 90 5.40 -10.93 5.62
C ALA A 90 4.08 -11.43 6.22
N GLU A 91 3.05 -11.62 5.41
CA GLU A 91 1.76 -12.18 5.84
C GLU A 91 1.94 -13.62 6.34
N LYS A 92 2.62 -14.47 5.55
CA LYS A 92 2.96 -15.85 5.96
C LYS A 92 3.82 -15.91 7.22
N ALA A 93 4.68 -14.91 7.42
CA ALA A 93 5.52 -14.79 8.60
C ALA A 93 4.81 -14.16 9.81
N GLY A 94 3.54 -13.72 9.68
CA GLY A 94 2.79 -13.07 10.75
C GLY A 94 3.29 -11.66 11.12
N LEU A 95 3.97 -10.99 10.19
CA LEU A 95 4.56 -9.65 10.39
C LEU A 95 3.62 -8.51 10.01
N VAL A 96 2.52 -8.81 9.34
CA VAL A 96 1.50 -7.85 8.93
C VAL A 96 0.63 -7.46 10.13
N LYS A 97 0.33 -6.17 10.27
CA LYS A 97 -0.53 -5.64 11.34
C LYS A 97 -1.92 -5.37 10.80
N CYS A 98 -2.94 -6.04 11.34
CA CYS A 98 -4.33 -5.88 10.91
C CYS A 98 -5.19 -5.15 11.94
N VAL A 99 -6.17 -4.41 11.44
CA VAL A 99 -7.19 -3.67 12.21
C VAL A 99 -8.55 -3.97 11.60
N GLU A 100 -9.52 -4.30 12.45
CA GLU A 100 -10.91 -4.63 12.09
C GLU A 100 -11.87 -3.49 12.50
N TYR A 101 -13.00 -3.36 11.80
CA TYR A 101 -14.05 -2.36 12.03
C TYR A 101 -15.35 -2.96 12.58
#